data_AF-Q6J0E9-F1
#
_entry.id   AF-Q6J0E9-F1
#
_cell.length_a   1.000
_cell.length_b   1.000
_cell.length_c   1.000
_cell.angle_alpha   90.00
_cell.angle_beta   90.00
_cell.angle_gamma   90.00
#
_symmetry.space_group_name_H-M   'P 1'
#
loop_
_entity.id
_entity.type
_entity.pdbx_description
1 polymer ?
#
loop_
_entity_poly.entity_id
_entity_poly.type
_entity_poly.pdbx_seq_one_letter_code
_entity_poly.pdbx_strand_id
1 'polypeptide(L)'
;PGPQVSEEAQQALFARVQQIASGFDVVVVAGSLPRGVTPEWLHKLLVMLKDLGLKVALDSSGLALRAGLTAGPWLIKPNTEELADALDAPIISIAAQAEVAARLHTQGIEHVVISQGSEGVHWFSPSVALHSLPPKVT
;
A
#
# COMPACT_ATOMS: atom_id res chain seq x y z
N PRO A 1 -7.50 9.52 19.79
CA PRO A 1 -8.01 9.72 18.41
C PRO A 1 -7.47 11.03 17.82
N GLY A 2 -7.09 11.03 16.53
CA GLY A 2 -6.61 12.23 15.84
C GLY A 2 -7.71 13.27 15.55
N PRO A 3 -7.33 14.48 15.09
CA PRO A 3 -8.28 15.54 14.74
C PRO A 3 -9.13 15.16 13.54
N GLN A 4 -10.29 15.82 13.41
CA GLN A 4 -11.10 15.78 12.19
C GLN A 4 -10.35 16.54 11.09
N VAL A 5 -10.09 15.88 9.97
CA VAL A 5 -9.54 16.52 8.77
C VAL A 5 -10.67 17.13 7.97
N SER A 6 -10.61 18.44 7.71
CA SER A 6 -11.61 19.15 6.92
C SER A 6 -11.42 18.94 5.42
N GLU A 7 -12.43 19.26 4.62
CA GLU A 7 -12.33 19.20 3.15
C GLU A 7 -11.31 20.21 2.62
N GLU A 8 -11.17 21.37 3.27
CA GLU A 8 -10.17 22.38 2.89
C GLU A 8 -8.74 21.86 3.13
N ALA A 9 -8.51 21.18 4.26
CA ALA A 9 -7.21 20.56 4.55
C ALA A 9 -6.87 19.45 3.55
N GLN A 10 -7.88 18.66 3.15
CA GLN A 10 -7.76 17.65 2.11
C GLN A 10 -7.39 18.27 0.75
N GLN A 11 -8.08 19.34 0.33
CA GLN A 11 -7.78 20.05 -0.91
C GLN A 11 -6.40 20.72 -0.88
N ALA A 12 -6.02 21.31 0.26
CA ALA A 12 -4.71 21.91 0.44
C ALA A 12 -3.57 20.89 0.27
N LEU A 13 -3.76 19.65 0.75
CA LEU A 13 -2.79 18.58 0.52
C LEU A 13 -2.68 18.23 -0.96
N PHE A 14 -3.80 18.06 -1.67
CA PHE A 14 -3.80 17.78 -3.12
C PHE A 14 -3.02 18.84 -3.89
N ALA A 15 -3.34 20.12 -3.65
CA ALA A 15 -2.67 21.23 -4.32
C ALA A 15 -1.17 21.27 -4.00
N ARG A 16 -0.81 21.04 -2.73
CA ARG A 16 0.60 21.05 -2.32
C ARG A 16 1.39 19.92 -2.95
N VAL A 17 0.82 18.71 -3.00
CA VAL A 17 1.46 17.55 -3.61
C VAL A 17 1.69 17.77 -5.10
N GLN A 18 0.69 18.29 -5.84
CA GLN A 18 0.83 18.59 -7.26
C GLN A 18 1.97 19.58 -7.55
N GLN A 19 2.20 20.56 -6.66
CA GLN A 19 3.27 21.53 -6.82
C GLN A 19 4.66 20.94 -6.62
N ILE A 20 4.81 19.96 -5.72
CA ILE A 20 6.14 19.44 -5.33
C ILE A 20 6.49 18.12 -6.02
N ALA A 21 5.51 17.40 -6.56
CA ALA A 21 5.68 16.03 -7.07
C ALA A 21 6.81 15.90 -8.11
N SER A 22 6.99 16.89 -8.98
CA SER A 22 8.04 16.87 -10.02
C SER A 22 9.48 16.78 -9.49
N GLY A 23 9.69 17.06 -8.20
CA GLY A 23 11.00 16.94 -7.54
C GLY A 23 11.28 15.56 -6.93
N PHE A 24 10.40 14.57 -7.11
CA PHE A 24 10.51 13.26 -6.46
C PHE A 24 10.22 12.12 -7.45
N ASP A 25 10.84 10.97 -7.22
CA ASP A 25 10.58 9.75 -7.99
C ASP A 25 9.57 8.82 -7.30
N VAL A 26 9.49 8.91 -5.96
CA VAL A 26 8.75 7.98 -5.10
C VAL A 26 8.00 8.75 -4.03
N VAL A 27 6.80 8.28 -3.69
CA VAL A 27 5.99 8.77 -2.58
C VAL A 27 5.54 7.60 -1.71
N VAL A 28 5.61 7.78 -0.40
CA VAL A 28 5.11 6.80 0.58
C VAL A 28 3.82 7.35 1.19
N VAL A 29 2.75 6.56 1.11
CA VAL A 29 1.48 6.82 1.78
C VAL A 29 1.30 5.74 2.83
N ALA A 30 1.32 6.14 4.10
CA ALA A 30 1.35 5.18 5.20
C ALA A 30 0.45 5.58 6.37
N GLY A 31 -0.02 4.57 7.11
CA GLY A 31 -0.82 4.71 8.31
C GLY A 31 -2.33 4.64 8.09
N SER A 32 -3.07 4.65 9.20
CA SER A 32 -4.53 4.57 9.20
C SER A 32 -5.21 5.85 8.68
N LEU A 33 -6.40 5.72 8.08
CA LEU A 33 -7.21 6.87 7.69
C LEU A 33 -7.58 7.73 8.92
N PRO A 34 -7.29 9.04 8.91
CA PRO A 34 -7.74 9.93 9.96
C PRO A 34 -9.24 10.21 9.83
N ARG A 35 -9.83 10.76 10.90
CA ARG A 35 -11.25 11.15 10.90
C ARG A 35 -11.51 12.18 9.81
N GLY A 36 -12.58 12.01 9.04
CA GLY A 36 -12.94 12.89 7.93
C GLY A 36 -12.35 12.50 6.58
N VAL A 37 -11.42 11.55 6.54
CA VAL A 37 -10.86 11.05 5.28
C VAL A 37 -11.49 9.70 4.95
N THR A 38 -12.07 9.61 3.76
CA THR A 38 -12.72 8.38 3.29
C THR A 38 -11.74 7.52 2.47
N PRO A 39 -12.00 6.21 2.34
CA PRO A 39 -11.25 5.34 1.43
C PRO A 39 -11.27 5.83 -0.03
N GLU A 40 -12.38 6.42 -0.48
CA GLU A 40 -12.53 6.98 -1.83
C GLU A 40 -11.63 8.21 -2.03
N TRP A 41 -11.47 9.03 -1.00
CA TRP A 41 -10.51 10.14 -1.04
C TRP A 41 -9.07 9.64 -1.15
N LEU A 42 -8.71 8.61 -0.36
CA LEU A 42 -7.37 8.00 -0.43
C LEU A 42 -7.12 7.43 -1.83
N HIS A 43 -8.09 6.72 -2.40
CA HIS A 43 -8.00 6.20 -3.76
C HIS A 43 -7.72 7.31 -4.78
N LYS A 44 -8.46 8.43 -4.72
CA LYS A 44 -8.22 9.59 -5.59
C LYS A 44 -6.81 10.17 -5.42
N LEU A 45 -6.31 10.23 -4.19
CA LEU A 45 -4.95 10.71 -3.91
C LEU A 45 -3.91 9.79 -4.56
N LEU A 46 -4.05 8.48 -4.40
CA LEU A 46 -3.13 7.49 -4.95
C LEU A 46 -3.12 7.50 -6.49
N VAL A 47 -4.29 7.60 -7.12
CA VAL A 47 -4.41 7.74 -8.59
C VAL A 47 -3.73 9.03 -9.07
N MET A 48 -4.00 10.17 -8.42
CA MET A 48 -3.37 11.44 -8.77
C MET A 48 -1.84 11.39 -8.64
N LEU A 49 -1.30 10.79 -7.58
CA LEU A 49 0.14 10.60 -7.40
C LEU A 49 0.75 9.78 -8.54
N LYS A 50 0.08 8.70 -8.98
CA LYS A 50 0.51 7.89 -10.12
C LYS A 50 0.45 8.67 -11.45
N ASP A 51 -0.61 9.45 -11.66
CA ASP A 51 -0.77 10.25 -12.88
C ASP A 51 0.30 11.35 -12.99
N LEU A 52 0.87 11.77 -11.85
CA LEU A 52 2.04 12.64 -11.79
C LEU A 52 3.37 11.91 -12.08
N GLY A 53 3.34 10.60 -12.36
CA GLY A 53 4.50 9.77 -12.68
C GLY A 53 5.25 9.22 -11.47
N LEU A 54 4.73 9.39 -10.25
CA LEU A 54 5.38 8.91 -9.04
C LEU A 54 5.20 7.41 -8.85
N LYS A 55 6.25 6.74 -8.37
CA LYS A 55 6.12 5.40 -7.78
C LYS A 55 5.49 5.52 -6.40
N VAL A 56 4.27 5.02 -6.27
CA VAL A 56 3.52 5.07 -5.01
C VAL A 56 3.77 3.81 -4.19
N ALA A 57 4.27 3.95 -2.96
CA ALA A 57 4.36 2.88 -1.98
C ALA A 57 3.27 3.06 -0.91
N LEU A 58 2.46 2.02 -0.68
CA LEU A 58 1.36 2.03 0.28
C LEU A 58 1.63 1.08 1.45
N ASP A 59 1.58 1.62 2.68
CA ASP A 59 1.69 0.86 3.92
C ASP A 59 0.51 1.19 4.84
N SER A 60 -0.58 0.45 4.68
CA SER A 60 -1.84 0.69 5.38
C SER A 60 -2.61 -0.63 5.53
N SER A 61 -3.69 -0.60 6.29
CA SER A 61 -4.55 -1.76 6.56
C SER A 61 -6.04 -1.47 6.31
N GLY A 62 -6.87 -2.52 6.40
CA GLY A 62 -8.33 -2.42 6.33
C GLY A 62 -8.87 -1.73 5.07
N LEU A 63 -9.86 -0.85 5.26
CA LEU A 63 -10.53 -0.13 4.14
C LEU A 63 -9.56 0.69 3.28
N ALA A 64 -8.51 1.21 3.89
CA ALA A 64 -7.50 2.02 3.23
C ALA A 64 -6.62 1.18 2.31
N LEU A 65 -6.18 0.01 2.78
CA LEU A 65 -5.47 -0.97 1.95
C LEU A 65 -6.37 -1.42 0.79
N ARG A 66 -7.63 -1.77 1.05
CA ARG A 66 -8.58 -2.19 0.02
C ARG A 66 -8.78 -1.13 -1.07
N ALA A 67 -8.97 0.13 -0.69
CA ALA A 67 -9.07 1.24 -1.64
C ALA A 67 -7.76 1.52 -2.38
N GLY A 68 -6.62 1.25 -1.73
CA GLY A 68 -5.31 1.35 -2.32
C GLY A 68 -5.01 0.27 -3.34
N LEU A 69 -5.40 -0.99 -3.09
CA LEU A 69 -5.22 -2.08 -4.05
C LEU A 69 -5.89 -1.76 -5.39
N THR A 70 -7.09 -1.17 -5.37
CA THR A 70 -7.79 -0.77 -6.60
C THR A 70 -7.13 0.42 -7.31
N ALA A 71 -6.34 1.23 -6.61
CA ALA A 71 -5.56 2.31 -7.22
C ALA A 71 -4.28 1.79 -7.92
N GLY A 72 -3.86 0.55 -7.64
CA GLY A 72 -2.67 -0.08 -8.23
C GLY A 72 -1.35 0.67 -7.94
N PRO A 73 -0.96 0.90 -6.68
CA PRO A 73 0.31 1.52 -6.33
C PRO A 73 1.49 0.67 -6.82
N TRP A 74 2.67 1.28 -6.95
CA TRP A 74 3.88 0.56 -7.35
C TRP A 74 4.30 -0.50 -6.31
N LEU A 75 4.12 -0.21 -5.02
CA LEU A 75 4.45 -1.12 -3.93
C LEU A 75 3.35 -1.15 -2.86
N ILE A 76 3.10 -2.33 -2.30
CA ILE A 76 2.33 -2.49 -1.05
C ILE A 76 3.15 -3.25 0.00
N LYS A 77 2.94 -2.92 1.29
CA LYS A 77 3.57 -3.61 2.42
C LYS A 77 2.58 -4.13 3.50
N PRO A 78 1.58 -4.95 3.18
CA PRO A 78 0.70 -5.51 4.21
C PRO A 78 1.37 -6.64 5.00
N ASN A 79 0.78 -7.06 6.11
CA ASN A 79 0.96 -8.41 6.62
C ASN A 79 -0.03 -9.40 5.96
N THR A 80 0.08 -10.70 6.27
CA THR A 80 -0.81 -11.71 5.66
C THR A 80 -2.28 -11.49 5.99
N GLU A 81 -2.61 -11.14 7.23
CA GLU A 81 -3.97 -10.93 7.72
C GLU A 81 -4.60 -9.71 7.04
N GLU A 82 -3.87 -8.58 7.01
CA GLU A 82 -4.31 -7.36 6.34
C GLU A 82 -4.57 -7.56 4.85
N LEU A 83 -3.72 -8.34 4.18
CA LEU A 83 -3.89 -8.65 2.76
C LEU A 83 -5.09 -9.57 2.51
N ALA A 84 -5.30 -10.57 3.38
CA ALA A 84 -6.45 -11.45 3.30
C ALA A 84 -7.76 -10.66 3.49
N ASP A 85 -7.81 -9.79 4.50
CA ASP A 85 -8.96 -8.94 4.81
C ASP A 85 -9.25 -7.96 3.67
N ALA A 86 -8.22 -7.34 3.08
CA ALA A 86 -8.40 -6.40 1.98
C ALA A 86 -8.92 -7.06 0.70
N LEU A 87 -8.61 -8.35 0.50
CA LEU A 87 -9.02 -9.13 -0.67
C LEU A 87 -10.31 -9.94 -0.45
N ASP A 88 -10.83 -9.96 0.78
CA ASP A 88 -11.96 -10.81 1.19
C ASP A 88 -11.71 -12.29 0.84
N ALA A 89 -10.48 -12.76 1.05
CA ALA A 89 -10.06 -14.11 0.69
C ALA A 89 -8.96 -14.63 1.64
N PRO A 90 -9.04 -15.89 2.12
CA PRO A 90 -8.05 -16.44 3.02
C PRO A 90 -6.69 -16.65 2.33
N ILE A 91 -5.61 -16.33 3.04
CA ILE A 91 -4.23 -16.55 2.59
C ILE A 91 -3.51 -17.36 3.66
N ILE A 92 -3.40 -18.68 3.45
CA ILE A 92 -2.96 -19.63 4.49
C ILE A 92 -1.61 -20.29 4.20
N SER A 93 -0.95 -19.92 3.10
CA SER A 93 0.34 -20.49 2.70
C SER A 93 1.18 -19.52 1.87
N ILE A 94 2.47 -19.81 1.75
CA ILE A 94 3.39 -19.06 0.88
C ILE A 94 2.97 -19.20 -0.59
N ALA A 95 2.49 -20.37 -1.01
CA ALA A 95 1.97 -20.58 -2.36
C ALA A 95 0.76 -19.68 -2.62
N ALA A 96 -0.18 -19.58 -1.66
CA ALA A 96 -1.32 -18.67 -1.75
C ALA A 96 -0.88 -17.19 -1.80
N GLN A 97 0.15 -16.81 -1.04
CA GLN A 97 0.75 -15.47 -1.14
C GLN A 97 1.32 -15.19 -2.53
N ALA A 98 2.02 -16.16 -3.12
CA ALA A 98 2.59 -16.02 -4.46
C ALA A 98 1.50 -15.89 -5.54
N GLU A 99 0.41 -16.67 -5.44
CA GLU A 99 -0.74 -16.57 -6.34
C GLU A 99 -1.44 -15.20 -6.22
N VAL A 100 -1.62 -14.71 -5.00
CA VAL A 100 -2.16 -13.37 -4.75
C VAL A 100 -1.24 -12.30 -5.31
N ALA A 101 0.07 -12.39 -5.07
CA ALA A 101 1.03 -11.43 -5.61
C ALA A 101 1.01 -11.41 -7.14
N ALA A 102 0.98 -12.58 -7.79
CA ALA A 102 0.85 -12.69 -9.24
C ALA A 102 -0.44 -12.03 -9.76
N ARG A 103 -1.57 -12.19 -9.07
CA ARG A 103 -2.81 -11.48 -9.40
C ARG A 103 -2.66 -9.97 -9.26
N LEU A 104 -2.07 -9.48 -8.17
CA LEU A 104 -1.83 -8.05 -7.95
C LEU A 104 -0.87 -7.46 -8.98
N HIS A 105 0.11 -8.23 -9.45
CA HIS A 105 0.99 -7.83 -10.56
C HIS A 105 0.19 -7.53 -11.83
N THR A 106 -0.84 -8.33 -12.14
CA THR A 106 -1.74 -8.04 -13.29
C THR A 106 -2.56 -6.75 -13.12
N GLN A 107 -2.64 -6.21 -11.91
CA GLN A 107 -3.30 -4.94 -11.58
C GLN A 107 -2.32 -3.76 -11.52
N GLY A 108 -1.04 -3.97 -11.86
CA GLY A 108 -0.01 -2.93 -11.90
C GLY A 108 0.74 -2.72 -10.57
N ILE A 109 0.49 -3.55 -9.55
CA ILE A 109 1.27 -3.53 -8.32
C ILE A 109 2.53 -4.34 -8.54
N GLU A 110 3.68 -3.71 -8.72
CA GLU A 110 4.93 -4.43 -9.07
C GLU A 110 5.55 -5.12 -7.85
N HIS A 111 5.47 -4.50 -6.67
CA HIS A 111 6.11 -5.00 -5.47
C HIS A 111 5.11 -5.29 -4.37
N VAL A 112 5.02 -6.57 -4.00
CA VAL A 112 4.17 -7.05 -2.90
C VAL A 112 5.09 -7.54 -1.79
N VAL A 113 5.16 -6.79 -0.69
CA VAL A 113 6.00 -7.10 0.48
C VAL A 113 5.09 -7.55 1.62
N ILE A 114 5.13 -8.83 1.98
CA ILE A 114 4.24 -9.41 3.00
C ILE A 114 5.04 -9.68 4.27
N SER A 115 4.83 -8.87 5.30
CA SER A 115 5.49 -9.05 6.60
C SER A 115 4.81 -10.14 7.45
N GLN A 116 5.62 -10.87 8.22
CA GLN A 116 5.20 -12.02 9.04
C GLN A 116 5.74 -11.94 10.48
N GLY A 117 6.00 -10.73 11.00
CA GLY A 117 6.56 -10.54 12.34
C GLY A 117 7.91 -11.24 12.51
N SER A 118 8.01 -12.15 13.48
CA SER A 118 9.24 -12.93 13.75
C SER A 118 9.62 -13.88 12.62
N GLU A 119 8.67 -14.30 11.79
CA GLU A 119 8.90 -15.20 10.65
C GLU A 119 9.45 -14.46 9.42
N GLY A 120 9.65 -13.14 9.55
CA GLY A 120 10.33 -12.31 8.57
C GLY A 120 9.40 -11.72 7.52
N VAL A 121 9.84 -11.73 6.26
CA VAL A 121 9.14 -11.04 5.16
C VAL A 121 9.32 -11.76 3.84
N HIS A 122 8.23 -11.92 3.10
CA HIS A 122 8.26 -12.33 1.70
C HIS A 122 8.14 -11.11 0.80
N TRP A 123 8.97 -11.04 -0.23
CA TRP A 123 8.90 -10.01 -1.25
C TRP A 123 8.71 -10.65 -2.61
N PHE A 124 7.60 -10.33 -3.25
CA PHE A 124 7.28 -10.73 -4.62
C PHE A 124 7.43 -9.50 -5.52
N SER A 125 8.46 -9.51 -6.35
CA SER A 125 8.72 -8.51 -7.39
C SER A 125 8.46 -9.10 -8.78
N PRO A 126 8.52 -8.30 -9.87
CA PRO A 126 8.29 -8.81 -11.21
C PRO A 126 9.33 -9.86 -11.68
N SER A 127 10.51 -9.90 -11.07
CA SER A 127 11.63 -10.75 -11.51
C SER A 127 12.07 -11.79 -10.48
N VAL A 128 11.79 -11.56 -9.20
CA VAL A 128 12.25 -12.43 -8.11
C VAL A 128 11.25 -12.48 -6.97
N ALA A 129 11.16 -13.65 -6.32
CA ALA A 129 10.54 -13.82 -5.02
C ALA A 129 11.63 -14.11 -3.98
N LEU A 130 11.68 -13.34 -2.89
CA LEU A 130 12.68 -13.46 -1.83
C LEU A 130 12.01 -13.63 -0.46
N HIS A 131 12.68 -14.36 0.44
CA HIS A 131 12.34 -14.45 1.87
C HIS A 131 13.52 -13.93 2.68
N SER A 132 13.24 -13.07 3.65
CA SER A 132 14.24 -12.58 4.60
C SER A 132 13.79 -12.86 6.03
N LEU A 133 14.70 -13.37 6.86
CA LEU A 133 14.49 -13.63 8.28
C LEU A 133 15.17 -12.53 9.13
N PRO A 134 14.52 -12.01 10.19
CA PRO A 134 15.17 -11.09 11.10
C PRO A 134 16.21 -11.84 11.95
N PRO A 135 17.25 -11.16 12.45
CA PRO A 135 18.17 -11.76 13.40
C PRO A 135 17.43 -12.18 14.67
N LYS A 136 17.83 -13.31 15.27
CA LYS A 136 17.30 -13.74 16.57
C LYS A 136 17.85 -12.83 17.66
N VAL A 137 16.97 -12.14 18.37
CA VAL A 137 17.34 -11.41 19.59
C VAL A 137 17.26 -12.40 20.74
N THR A 138 18.42 -12.81 21.25
CA THR A 138 18.58 -13.67 22.44
C THR A 138 18.70 -12.84 23.70
#